data_AF-A0A6B3HQ36-F1
#
_entry.id   AF-A0A6B3HQ36-F1
#
_cell.length_a   1.000
_cell.length_b   1.000
_cell.length_c   1.000
_cell.angle_alpha   90.00
_cell.angle_beta   90.00
_cell.angle_gamma   90.00
#
_symmetry.space_group_name_H-M   'P 1'
#
loop_
_entity.id
_entity.type
_entity.pdbx_description
1 polymer ?
#
loop_
_entity_poly.entity_id
_entity_poly.type
_entity_poly.pdbx_seq_one_letter_code
_entity_poly.pdbx_strand_id
1 'polypeptide(L)'
;MTGSDTSSATPSSFRLAYVPGVTPTKWVRVWNERLPGTPLELVQVPAAEASRLLADGGAEAGLVRLPVDRDVLSAIPLYTETTVVVIPKDHVATAAED
;
A
#
# COMPACT_ATOMS: atom_id res chain seq x y z
N MET A 1 27.57 -31.80 -17.31
CA MET A 1 27.70 -30.46 -17.92
C MET A 1 26.92 -29.51 -17.04
N THR A 2 27.68 -28.76 -16.23
CA THR A 2 27.20 -27.79 -15.23
C THR A 2 26.59 -26.58 -15.91
N GLY A 3 25.54 -26.02 -15.30
CA GLY A 3 24.93 -24.77 -15.72
C GLY A 3 24.02 -24.24 -14.62
N SER A 4 24.59 -24.02 -13.44
CA SER A 4 23.98 -23.20 -12.39
C SER A 4 23.93 -21.75 -12.87
N ASP A 5 22.80 -21.33 -13.43
CA ASP A 5 22.48 -19.92 -13.65
C ASP A 5 22.03 -19.30 -12.32
N THR A 6 22.98 -19.15 -11.39
CA THR A 6 22.81 -18.20 -10.29
C THR A 6 23.09 -16.83 -10.87
N SER A 7 22.11 -16.28 -11.59
CA SER A 7 22.11 -14.86 -11.91
C SER A 7 22.17 -14.13 -10.57
N SER A 8 23.31 -13.51 -10.30
CA SER A 8 23.50 -12.58 -9.19
C SER A 8 22.64 -11.35 -9.48
N ALA A 9 21.32 -11.49 -9.38
CA ALA A 9 20.41 -10.37 -9.33
C ALA A 9 20.73 -9.66 -8.02
N THR A 10 21.30 -8.45 -8.11
CA THR A 10 21.14 -7.47 -7.05
C THR A 10 19.68 -7.53 -6.62
N PRO A 11 19.35 -7.75 -5.33
CA PRO A 11 17.97 -7.90 -4.93
C PRO A 11 17.22 -6.66 -5.39
N SER A 12 16.34 -6.83 -6.39
CA SER A 12 15.52 -5.74 -6.89
C SER A 12 14.70 -5.23 -5.72
N SER A 13 14.70 -3.91 -5.50
CA SER A 13 13.81 -3.33 -4.50
C SER A 13 12.38 -3.78 -4.76
N PHE A 14 11.65 -4.07 -3.69
CA PHE A 14 10.22 -4.29 -3.75
C PHE A 14 9.54 -2.93 -3.55
N ARG A 15 8.90 -2.41 -4.59
CA ARG A 15 8.14 -1.15 -4.58
C ARG A 15 6.72 -1.43 -4.13
N LEU A 16 6.36 -0.85 -3.00
CA LEU A 16 5.00 -0.84 -2.46
C LEU A 16 4.37 0.53 -2.68
N ALA A 17 3.38 0.59 -3.57
CA ALA A 17 2.57 1.77 -3.76
C ALA A 17 1.62 1.98 -2.57
N TYR A 18 1.40 3.22 -2.15
CA TYR A 18 0.38 3.54 -1.15
C TYR A 18 -0.23 4.92 -1.40
N VAL A 19 -1.53 5.04 -1.09
CA VAL A 19 -2.32 6.25 -1.32
C VAL A 19 -2.37 7.14 -0.06
N PRO A 20 -2.68 8.45 -0.20
CA PRO A 20 -2.85 9.33 0.94
C PRO A 20 -3.84 8.78 1.99
N GLY A 21 -3.49 8.95 3.28
CA GLY A 21 -4.26 8.41 4.40
C GLY A 21 -3.89 6.98 4.81
N VAL A 22 -3.05 6.28 4.04
CA VAL A 22 -2.47 4.98 4.42
C VAL A 22 -1.11 5.18 5.07
N THR A 23 -0.90 4.58 6.23
CA THR A 23 0.39 4.64 6.97
C THR A 23 0.98 3.23 7.13
N PRO A 24 1.90 2.80 6.22
CA PRO A 24 2.41 1.43 6.20
C PRO A 24 3.54 1.17 7.22
N THR A 25 3.79 2.06 8.19
CA THR A 25 4.96 2.00 9.08
C THR A 25 5.15 0.65 9.78
N LYS A 26 4.07 0.01 10.24
CA LYS A 26 4.14 -1.33 10.85
C LYS A 26 4.63 -2.38 9.83
N TRP A 27 4.16 -2.31 8.60
CA TRP A 27 4.51 -3.26 7.55
C TRP A 27 5.96 -3.06 7.11
N VAL A 28 6.43 -1.81 7.00
CA VAL A 28 7.83 -1.48 6.71
C VAL A 28 8.77 -2.09 7.74
N ARG A 29 8.45 -1.91 9.02
CA ARG A 29 9.23 -2.49 10.11
C ARG A 29 9.30 -4.01 10.00
N VAL A 30 8.15 -4.66 9.88
CA VAL A 30 8.06 -6.13 9.79
C VAL A 30 8.76 -6.66 8.53
N TRP A 31 8.70 -5.93 7.41
CA TRP A 31 9.41 -6.26 6.19
C TRP A 31 10.92 -6.25 6.40
N ASN A 32 11.48 -5.16 6.94
CA ASN A 32 12.92 -5.05 7.18
C ASN A 32 13.43 -6.10 8.18
N GLU A 33 12.59 -6.51 9.14
CA GLU A 33 12.89 -7.60 10.08
C GLU A 33 12.89 -8.98 9.40
N ARG A 34 11.95 -9.24 8.47
CA ARG A 34 11.75 -10.57 7.86
C ARG A 34 12.51 -10.78 6.55
N LEU A 35 12.75 -9.72 5.79
CA LEU A 35 13.34 -9.74 4.45
C LEU A 35 14.49 -8.73 4.35
N PRO A 36 15.54 -8.84 5.19
CA PRO A 36 16.64 -7.87 5.21
C PRO A 36 17.43 -7.82 3.89
N GLY A 37 17.36 -8.88 3.08
CA GLY A 37 18.01 -8.95 1.77
C GLY A 37 17.21 -8.34 0.63
N THR A 38 15.97 -7.87 0.84
CA THR A 38 15.12 -7.30 -0.20
C THR A 38 14.67 -5.91 0.24
N PRO A 39 15.28 -4.83 -0.25
CA PRO A 39 14.89 -3.48 0.14
C PRO A 39 13.42 -3.20 -0.16
N LEU A 40 12.70 -2.58 0.78
CA LEU A 40 11.34 -2.07 0.56
C LEU A 40 11.40 -0.60 0.19
N GLU A 41 10.88 -0.27 -1.00
CA GLU A 41 10.73 1.09 -1.48
C GLU A 41 9.26 1.49 -1.42
N LEU A 42 8.98 2.64 -0.80
CA LEU A 42 7.61 3.15 -0.69
C LEU A 42 7.35 4.19 -1.78
N VAL A 43 6.29 3.97 -2.55
CA VAL A 43 5.88 4.87 -3.63
C VAL A 43 4.53 5.50 -3.27
N GLN A 44 4.56 6.78 -2.86
CA GLN A 44 3.31 7.50 -2.60
C GLN A 44 2.69 7.94 -3.93
N VAL A 45 1.43 7.58 -4.16
CA VAL A 45 0.73 7.83 -5.42
C VAL A 45 -0.67 8.39 -5.17
N PRO A 46 -1.18 9.33 -5.99
CA PRO A 46 -2.57 9.75 -5.91
C PRO A 46 -3.52 8.54 -6.00
N ALA A 47 -4.61 8.55 -5.24
CA ALA A 47 -5.53 7.41 -5.19
C ALA A 47 -6.09 7.03 -6.57
N ALA A 48 -6.35 8.04 -7.42
CA ALA A 48 -6.86 7.85 -8.78
C ALA A 48 -5.83 7.23 -9.75
N GLU A 49 -4.53 7.32 -9.46
CA GLU A 49 -3.45 6.85 -10.34
C GLU A 49 -2.92 5.47 -9.93
N ALA A 50 -3.23 5.02 -8.70
CA ALA A 50 -2.65 3.82 -8.12
C ALA A 50 -2.92 2.55 -8.93
N SER A 51 -4.14 2.34 -9.41
CA SER A 51 -4.47 1.15 -10.22
C SER A 51 -3.71 1.11 -11.53
N ARG A 52 -3.55 2.27 -12.18
CA ARG A 52 -2.78 2.38 -13.42
C ARG A 52 -1.30 2.11 -13.18
N LEU A 53 -0.72 2.71 -12.13
CA LEU A 53 0.69 2.48 -11.77
C LEU A 53 0.99 0.98 -11.59
N LEU A 54 0.09 0.25 -10.93
CA LEU A 54 0.22 -1.19 -10.74
C LEU A 54 0.10 -1.97 -12.05
N ALA A 55 -0.88 -1.63 -12.89
CA ALA A 55 -1.06 -2.26 -14.20
C ALA A 55 0.13 -2.02 -15.14
N ASP A 56 0.75 -0.83 -15.07
CA ASP A 56 1.92 -0.44 -15.86
C ASP A 56 3.24 -1.02 -15.28
N GLY A 57 3.19 -1.77 -14.18
CA GLY A 57 4.37 -2.38 -13.54
C GLY A 57 5.27 -1.41 -12.77
N GLY A 58 4.76 -0.22 -12.43
CA GLY A 58 5.49 0.79 -11.66
C GLY A 58 5.70 0.42 -10.19
N ALA A 59 4.94 -0.54 -9.66
CA ALA A 59 5.09 -1.12 -8.34
C ALA A 59 4.64 -2.59 -8.33
N GLU A 60 5.20 -3.40 -7.43
CA GLU A 60 4.87 -4.83 -7.32
C GLU A 60 3.57 -5.08 -6.54
N ALA A 61 3.20 -4.18 -5.63
CA ALA A 61 1.95 -4.24 -4.88
C ALA A 61 1.49 -2.84 -4.45
N GLY A 62 0.23 -2.72 -4.04
CA GLY A 62 -0.35 -1.44 -3.62
C GLY A 62 -1.31 -1.54 -2.45
N LEU A 63 -1.22 -0.58 -1.52
CA LEU A 63 -2.25 -0.28 -0.52
C LEU A 63 -3.15 0.82 -1.07
N VAL A 64 -4.26 0.41 -1.68
CA VAL A 64 -5.12 1.27 -2.50
C VAL A 64 -6.55 1.32 -1.96
N ARG A 65 -7.30 2.35 -2.39
CA ARG A 65 -8.74 2.39 -2.18
C ARG A 65 -9.42 1.48 -3.20
N LEU A 66 -10.46 0.78 -2.77
CA LEU A 66 -11.37 0.07 -3.67
C LEU A 66 -12.43 1.06 -4.19
N PRO A 67 -13.05 0.80 -5.36
CA PRO A 67 -12.84 -0.36 -6.23
C PRO A 67 -11.55 -0.27 -7.07
N VAL A 68 -11.08 -1.43 -7.53
CA VAL A 68 -10.06 -1.57 -8.58
C VAL A 68 -10.55 -2.59 -9.60
N ASP A 69 -10.03 -2.52 -10.84
CA ASP A 69 -10.31 -3.52 -11.88
C ASP A 69 -9.77 -4.90 -11.45
N ARG A 70 -10.66 -5.87 -11.28
CA ARG A 70 -10.34 -7.22 -10.81
C ARG A 70 -9.94 -8.18 -11.91
N ASP A 71 -10.16 -7.81 -13.18
CA ASP A 71 -9.69 -8.60 -14.32
C ASP A 71 -8.19 -8.37 -14.55
N VAL A 72 -7.69 -7.21 -14.10
CA VAL A 72 -6.28 -6.82 -14.20
C VAL A 72 -5.52 -7.01 -12.88
N LEU A 73 -6.17 -6.76 -11.73
CA LEU A 73 -5.52 -6.78 -10.42
C LEU A 73 -6.16 -7.81 -9.48
N SER A 74 -5.30 -8.62 -8.85
CA SER A 74 -5.70 -9.34 -7.64
C SER A 74 -5.79 -8.36 -6.48
N ALA A 75 -6.90 -8.40 -5.72
CA ALA A 75 -7.06 -7.53 -4.57
C ALA A 75 -7.73 -8.24 -3.39
N ILE A 76 -7.20 -7.99 -2.18
CA ILE A 76 -7.69 -8.55 -0.93
C ILE A 76 -8.15 -7.38 -0.07
N PRO A 77 -9.44 -7.29 0.31
CA PRO A 77 -9.92 -6.25 1.22
C PRO A 77 -9.20 -6.36 2.57
N LEU A 78 -8.60 -5.26 3.04
CA LEU A 78 -7.90 -5.24 4.33
C LEU A 78 -8.83 -4.83 5.49
N TYR A 79 -9.60 -3.76 5.28
CA TYR A 79 -10.58 -3.22 6.24
C TYR A 79 -11.57 -2.31 5.51
N THR A 80 -12.71 -2.06 6.14
CA THR A 80 -13.64 -0.98 5.75
C THR A 80 -13.36 0.23 6.62
N GLU A 81 -13.13 1.39 6.00
CA GLU A 81 -12.89 2.65 6.71
C GLU A 81 -14.22 3.31 7.10
N THR A 82 -14.41 3.62 8.38
CA THR A 82 -15.55 4.41 8.85
C THR A 82 -15.25 5.90 8.66
N THR A 83 -16.10 6.59 7.90
CA THR A 83 -16.00 8.05 7.76
C THR A 83 -16.44 8.73 9.06
N VAL A 84 -15.63 9.65 9.55
CA VAL A 84 -15.92 10.43 10.77
C VAL A 84 -15.74 11.91 10.50
N VAL A 85 -16.48 12.73 11.24
CA VAL A 85 -16.28 14.19 11.26
C VAL A 85 -15.50 14.53 12.52
N VAL A 86 -14.39 15.26 12.37
CA VAL A 86 -13.59 15.76 13.50
C VAL A 86 -14.00 17.20 13.78
N ILE A 87 -14.55 17.45 14.95
CA ILE A 87 -14.97 18.78 15.42
C ILE A 87 -14.28 19.13 16.74
N PRO A 88 -14.06 20.43 17.03
CA PRO A 88 -13.65 20.86 18.37
C PRO A 88 -14.64 20.36 19.43
N LYS A 89 -14.14 20.07 20.63
CA LYS A 89 -14.96 19.55 21.73
C LYS A 89 -16.16 20.48 22.07
N ASP A 90 -15.95 21.79 21.93
CA ASP A 90 -16.95 22.81 22.25
C ASP A 90 -17.85 23.19 21.04
N HIS A 91 -17.81 22.40 19.96
CA HIS A 91 -18.61 22.65 18.76
C HIS A 91 -20.07 22.23 18.98
N VAL A 92 -21.05 23.06 18.59
CA VAL A 92 -22.50 22.82 18.80
C VAL A 92 -23.01 21.45 18.35
N ALA A 93 -22.37 20.83 17.35
CA ALA A 93 -22.70 19.48 16.90
C ALA A 93 -22.40 18.37 17.92
N THR A 94 -21.71 18.66 19.03
CA THR A 94 -21.55 17.72 20.17
C THR A 94 -22.77 17.69 21.09
N ALA A 95 -23.74 18.60 20.94
CA ALA A 95 -24.95 18.66 21.75
C ALA A 95 -26.09 17.74 21.24
N ALA A 96 -25.90 17.09 20.09
CA ALA A 96 -26.80 16.04 19.61
C ALA A 96 -26.35 14.71 20.21
N GLU A 97 -27.07 14.22 21.21
CA GLU A 97 -27.00 12.82 21.66
C GLU A 97 -28.21 12.07 21.06
N ASP A 98 -28.00 10.82 20.63
CA ASP A 98 -29.06 9.92 20.11
C ASP A 98 -30.04 9.47 21.21
#